data_AF-A0AAW5ZD00-F1
#
_entry.id   AF-A0AAW5ZD00-F1
#
_cell.length_a   1.000
_cell.length_b   1.000
_cell.length_c   1.000
_cell.angle_alpha   90.00
_cell.angle_beta   90.00
_cell.angle_gamma   90.00
#
_symmetry.space_group_name_H-M   'P 1'
#
loop_
_entity.id
_entity.type
_entity.pdbx_description
1 polymer ?
#
loop_
_entity_poly.entity_id
_entity_poly.type
_entity_poly.pdbx_seq_one_letter_code
_entity_poly.pdbx_strand_id
1 'polypeptide(L)'
;AHRYITRAASAGSENHIALSEQEFFTRAGQNLLALSWHANGLYYGIGVEIDLWLHAGFDVVVNGSRAHLPQARARYQSALLPVCLQVSPEILR
;
A
#
# COMPACT_ATOMS: atom_id res chain seq x y z
N ALA A 1 -5.54 7.19 -2.23
CA ALA A 1 -5.52 5.71 -2.34
C ALA A 1 -5.88 5.11 -1.02
N HIS A 2 -6.89 4.23 -0.97
CA HIS A 2 -7.20 3.57 0.29
C HIS A 2 -6.16 2.50 0.59
N ARG A 3 -5.77 2.48 1.86
CA ARG A 3 -4.92 1.47 2.46
C ARG A 3 -5.81 0.55 3.26
N TYR A 4 -5.71 -0.74 3.01
CA TYR A 4 -6.43 -1.78 3.73
C TYR A 4 -5.42 -2.49 4.61
N ILE A 5 -5.56 -2.40 5.93
CA ILE A 5 -4.53 -2.90 6.86
C ILE A 5 -5.21 -3.70 7.96
N THR A 6 -4.59 -4.78 8.42
CA THR A 6 -5.10 -5.56 9.56
C THR A 6 -4.79 -4.94 10.92
N ARG A 7 -4.26 -3.71 10.92
CA ARG A 7 -4.04 -2.92 12.13
C ARG A 7 -5.38 -2.37 12.61
N ALA A 8 -5.55 -2.29 13.93
CA ALA A 8 -6.71 -1.62 14.51
C ALA A 8 -6.72 -0.13 14.13
N ALA A 9 -7.89 0.39 13.74
CA ALA A 9 -8.08 1.80 13.41
C ALA A 9 -7.70 2.75 14.56
N SER A 10 -7.85 2.29 15.81
CA SER A 10 -7.52 3.03 17.02
C SER A 10 -6.02 3.16 17.31
N ALA A 11 -5.14 2.50 16.56
CA ALA A 11 -3.70 2.50 16.80
C ALA A 11 -2.98 3.83 16.47
N GLY A 12 -3.72 4.89 16.09
CA GLY A 12 -3.23 6.27 16.01
C GLY A 12 -2.14 6.58 14.98
N SER A 13 -1.83 5.64 14.07
CA SER A 13 -0.69 5.77 13.15
C SER A 13 -1.00 6.54 11.88
N GLU A 14 -1.88 6.00 11.03
CA GLU A 14 -2.13 6.48 9.67
C GLU A 14 -3.60 6.32 9.29
N ASN A 15 -4.08 7.13 8.35
CA ASN A 15 -5.42 6.98 7.77
C ASN A 15 -5.46 5.70 6.92
N HIS A 16 -6.26 4.71 7.36
CA HIS A 16 -6.44 3.43 6.68
C HIS A 16 -7.80 2.83 7.00
N ILE A 17 -8.24 1.91 6.14
CA ILE A 17 -9.39 1.04 6.37
C ILE A 17 -8.86 -0.18 7.13
N ALA A 18 -9.26 -0.29 8.40
CA ALA A 18 -8.93 -1.44 9.22
C ALA A 18 -9.76 -2.65 8.79
N LEU A 19 -9.10 -3.78 8.54
CA LEU A 19 -9.73 -5.06 8.18
C LEU A 19 -9.40 -6.13 9.21
N SER A 20 -10.25 -7.14 9.33
CA SER A 20 -9.82 -8.42 9.90
C SER A 20 -8.88 -9.14 8.91
N GLU A 21 -8.06 -10.08 9.37
CA GLU A 21 -7.28 -10.92 8.47
C GLU A 21 -8.16 -11.70 7.49
N GLN A 22 -9.29 -12.24 7.98
CA GLN A 22 -10.26 -12.94 7.16
C GLN A 22 -10.79 -12.06 6.01
N GLU A 23 -11.16 -10.81 6.31
CA GLU A 23 -11.63 -9.89 5.28
C GLU A 23 -10.50 -9.49 4.31
N PHE A 24 -9.29 -9.28 4.83
CA PHE A 24 -8.12 -8.99 4.01
C PHE A 24 -7.88 -10.09 2.97
N PHE A 25 -7.83 -11.35 3.41
CA PHE A 25 -7.61 -12.49 2.51
C PHE A 25 -8.78 -12.74 1.58
N THR A 26 -10.02 -12.49 2.01
CA THR A 26 -11.19 -12.54 1.14
C THR A 26 -11.05 -11.54 -0.02
N ARG A 27 -10.69 -10.29 0.29
CA ARG A 27 -10.47 -9.25 -0.73
C ARG A 27 -9.28 -9.55 -1.63
N ALA A 28 -8.18 -10.05 -1.07
CA ALA A 28 -7.00 -10.45 -1.83
C ALA A 28 -7.34 -11.59 -2.81
N GLY A 29 -8.06 -12.62 -2.37
CA GLY A 29 -8.50 -13.73 -3.21
C GLY A 29 -9.49 -13.33 -4.30
N GLN A 30 -10.21 -12.22 -4.11
CA GLN A 30 -11.10 -11.62 -5.12
C GLN A 30 -10.40 -10.58 -6.02
N ASN A 31 -9.08 -10.45 -5.94
CA ASN A 31 -8.30 -9.44 -6.69
C ASN A 31 -8.74 -7.98 -6.44
N LEU A 32 -9.26 -7.69 -5.25
CA LEU A 32 -9.68 -6.33 -4.87
C LEU A 32 -8.52 -5.47 -4.34
N LEU A 33 -7.32 -6.04 -4.27
CA LEU A 33 -6.09 -5.35 -3.91
C LEU A 33 -5.15 -5.32 -5.11
N ALA A 34 -4.73 -4.13 -5.51
CA ALA A 34 -3.71 -3.94 -6.54
C ALA A 34 -2.32 -4.37 -6.06
N LEU A 35 -2.02 -4.08 -4.79
CA LEU A 35 -0.77 -4.46 -4.12
C LEU A 35 -1.12 -4.99 -2.74
N SER A 36 -0.42 -6.02 -2.28
CA SER A 36 -0.62 -6.60 -0.96
C SER A 36 0.67 -7.18 -0.41
N TRP A 37 0.93 -6.96 0.88
CA TRP A 37 2.11 -7.49 1.56
C TRP A 37 1.92 -7.74 3.04
N HIS A 38 2.86 -8.49 3.62
CA HIS A 38 2.94 -8.74 5.05
C HIS A 38 4.22 -8.13 5.64
N ALA A 39 4.09 -7.39 6.75
CA ALA A 39 5.21 -6.79 7.48
C ALA A 39 4.82 -6.51 8.93
N ASN A 40 5.77 -6.59 9.88
CA ASN A 40 5.52 -6.26 11.29
C ASN A 40 4.27 -6.98 11.89
N GLY A 41 4.03 -8.24 11.48
CA GLY A 41 2.88 -9.02 11.93
C GLY A 41 1.51 -8.53 11.43
N LEU A 42 1.48 -7.71 10.39
CA LEU A 42 0.27 -7.12 9.82
C LEU A 42 0.25 -7.26 8.30
N TYR A 43 -0.95 -7.34 7.76
CA TYR A 43 -1.19 -7.33 6.31
C TYR A 43 -1.56 -5.92 5.86
N TYR A 44 -1.02 -5.52 4.72
CA TYR A 44 -1.20 -4.22 4.10
C TYR A 44 -1.62 -4.43 2.66
N GLY A 45 -2.55 -3.61 2.20
CA GLY A 45 -3.05 -3.64 0.85
C GLY A 45 -3.32 -2.24 0.32
N ILE A 46 -3.09 -2.05 -0.97
CA ILE A 46 -3.59 -0.91 -1.73
C ILE A 46 -4.73 -1.43 -2.59
N GLY A 47 -5.90 -0.82 -2.48
CA GLY A 47 -7.06 -1.29 -3.20
C GLY A 47 -6.94 -1.09 -4.71
N VAL A 48 -7.64 -1.95 -5.46
CA VAL A 48 -7.62 -1.96 -6.93
C VAL A 48 -8.19 -0.68 -7.55
N GLU A 49 -8.91 0.14 -6.80
CA GLU A 49 -9.45 1.42 -7.28
C GLU A 49 -8.37 2.39 -7.80
N ILE A 50 -7.11 2.22 -7.37
CA ILE A 50 -6.01 3.03 -7.89
C ILE A 50 -5.79 2.81 -9.38
N ASP A 51 -6.10 1.63 -9.90
CA ASP A 51 -6.00 1.36 -11.33
C ASP A 51 -7.02 2.18 -12.09
N LEU A 52 -8.24 2.32 -11.57
CA LEU A 52 -9.27 3.17 -12.19
C LEU A 52 -8.87 4.63 -12.21
N TRP A 53 -8.25 5.13 -11.14
CA TRP A 53 -7.79 6.51 -11.09
C TRP A 53 -6.63 6.78 -12.04
N LEU A 54 -5.67 5.84 -12.13
CA LEU A 54 -4.58 5.91 -13.11
C LEU A 54 -5.12 5.92 -14.54
N HIS A 55 -6.10 5.06 -14.85
CA HIS A 55 -6.76 5.05 -16.17
C HIS A 55 -7.52 6.34 -16.46
N ALA A 56 -8.05 7.01 -15.44
CA ALA A 56 -8.70 8.32 -15.57
C ALA A 56 -7.69 9.49 -15.66
N GLY A 57 -6.38 9.22 -15.66
CA GLY A 57 -5.33 10.23 -15.79
C GLY A 57 -4.95 10.93 -14.49
N PHE A 58 -5.35 10.40 -13.33
CA PHE A 58 -4.94 10.92 -12.03
C PHE A 58 -3.61 10.33 -11.56
N ASP A 59 -2.79 11.16 -10.93
CA ASP A 59 -1.63 10.71 -10.19
C ASP A 59 -2.04 10.12 -8.84
N VAL A 60 -1.45 8.97 -8.48
CA VAL A 60 -1.72 8.28 -7.22
C VAL A 60 -0.45 8.17 -6.39
N VAL A 61 -0.45 8.79 -5.21
CA VAL A 61 0.65 8.69 -4.25
C VAL A 61 0.31 7.65 -3.18
N VAL A 62 1.22 6.69 -2.96
CA VAL A 62 1.09 5.65 -1.93
C VAL A 62 2.35 5.53 -1.11
N ASN A 63 2.20 5.30 0.19
CA ASN A 63 3.32 4.92 1.06
C ASN A 63 3.56 3.41 0.96
N GLY A 64 4.63 3.00 0.27
CA GLY A 64 4.93 1.59 0.02
C GLY A 64 6.01 1.02 0.94
N SER A 65 6.24 -0.30 0.83
CA SER A 65 7.41 -0.96 1.42
C SER A 65 8.49 -1.15 0.35
N ARG A 66 9.76 -0.87 0.69
CA ARG A 66 10.92 -1.15 -0.19
C ARG A 66 10.96 -2.63 -0.61
N ALA A 67 10.60 -3.54 0.28
CA ALA A 67 10.56 -4.97 0.00
C ALA A 67 9.54 -5.34 -1.09
N HIS A 68 8.52 -4.51 -1.32
CA HIS A 68 7.44 -4.77 -2.28
C HIS A 68 7.52 -3.88 -3.53
N LEU A 69 8.58 -3.09 -3.65
CA LEU A 69 8.89 -2.34 -4.86
C LEU A 69 8.97 -3.24 -6.12
N PRO A 70 9.53 -4.46 -6.09
CA PRO A 70 9.53 -5.35 -7.26
C PRO A 70 8.12 -5.69 -7.76
N GLN A 71 7.18 -5.96 -6.84
CA GLN A 71 5.77 -6.24 -7.18
C GLN A 71 5.10 -5.02 -7.82
N ALA A 72 5.29 -3.84 -7.21
CA ALA A 72 4.76 -2.58 -7.76
C ALA A 72 5.33 -2.29 -9.15
N ARG A 73 6.64 -2.50 -9.36
CA ARG A 73 7.29 -2.31 -10.66
C ARG A 73 6.78 -3.29 -11.71
N ALA A 74 6.54 -4.56 -11.31
CA ALA A 74 5.99 -5.55 -12.23
C ALA A 74 4.58 -5.19 -12.69
N ARG A 75 3.74 -4.64 -11.80
CA ARG A 75 2.37 -4.24 -12.13
C ARG A 75 2.28 -2.93 -12.93
N TYR A 76 2.99 -1.90 -12.50
CA TYR A 76 2.81 -0.53 -13.02
C TYR A 76 3.89 -0.09 -14.01
N GLN A 77 4.99 -0.83 -14.12
CA GLN A 77 6.04 -0.60 -15.12
C GLN A 77 6.49 0.87 -15.16
N SER A 78 6.40 1.53 -16.32
CA SER A 78 6.79 2.92 -16.52
C SER A 78 5.88 3.94 -15.85
N ALA A 79 4.66 3.55 -15.44
CA ALA A 79 3.76 4.43 -14.69
C ALA A 79 4.17 4.59 -13.21
N LEU A 80 5.10 3.76 -12.72
CA LEU A 80 5.62 3.86 -11.37
C LEU A 80 6.81 4.81 -11.30
N LEU A 81 6.71 5.82 -10.43
CA LEU A 81 7.84 6.66 -10.03
C LEU A 81 8.20 6.40 -8.55
N PRO A 82 9.28 5.64 -8.26
CA PRO A 82 9.72 5.42 -6.88
C PRO A 82 10.36 6.67 -6.29
N VAL A 83 9.83 7.15 -5.17
CA VAL A 83 10.43 8.26 -4.40
C VAL A 83 11.13 7.70 -3.17
N CYS A 84 12.45 7.88 -3.09
CA CYS A 84 13.25 7.50 -1.92
C CYS A 84 13.49 8.73 -1.05
N LEU A 85 12.91 8.74 0.15
CA LEU A 85 13.19 9.78 1.15
C LEU A 85 14.39 9.32 1.98
N GLN A 86 15.47 10.12 1.96
CA GLN A 86 16.65 9.91 2.78
C GLN A 86 16.78 11.05 3.78
N VAL A 87 17.20 10.70 4.98
CA VAL A 87 17.48 11.67 6.05
C VAL A 87 18.78 11.23 6.72
N SER A 88 19.60 12.23 7.02
CA SER A 88 20.82 12.07 7.81
C SER A 88 20.54 11.38 9.14
N PRO A 89 21.30 10.33 9.54
CA PRO A 89 21.12 9.65 10.82
C PRO A 89 21.13 10.60 12.02
N GLU A 90 21.95 11.65 11.97
CA GLU A 90 22.06 12.69 13.00
C GLU A 90 20.78 13.53 13.19
N ILE A 91 19.83 13.49 12.25
CA ILE A 91 18.54 14.17 12.33
C ILE A 91 17.42 13.22 12.76
N LEU A 92 17.62 11.90 12.63
CA LEU A 92 16.64 10.88 13.02
C LEU A 92 16.53 10.84 14.55
N ARG A 93 15.40 11.28 15.10
CA ARG A 93 15.12 11.28 16.55
C ARG A 93 14.33 10.06 16.99
#